data_AF-A0A7S2VBU6-F1
#
_entry.id   AF-A0A7S2VBU6-F1
#
_cell.length_a   1.000
_cell.length_b   1.000
_cell.length_c   1.000
_cell.angle_alpha   90.00
_cell.angle_beta   90.00
_cell.angle_gamma   90.00
#
_symmetry.space_group_name_H-M   'P 1'
#
loop_
_entity.id
_entity.type
_entity.pdbx_description
1 polymer ?
#
loop_
_entity_poly.entity_id
_entity_poly.type
_entity_poly.pdbx_seq_one_letter_code
_entity_poly.pdbx_strand_id
1 'polypeptide(L)'
;SHEVNIDERQMKWFETVLRMHPAHKGWKIFVTTHAPPLGSGLRTLQENHVVNGCCWLNHSDEAQSKRFIELVRKHRCVKAWFSGHFHLGQDYQDSITFPNNEDGPDPNRGSCVFVQTSVMRQGTSRDGRRQSRLLRGHSNGFDICTVEHDNGGNVRVDASVTYSDDEEEVGVYQHGDIHGADKTLFKVYTPQAGDQHHAPDEYFVPANAKGEIQMKE
;
A
#
# COMPACT_ATOMS: atom_id res chain seq x y z
N SER A 1 8.89 21.62 -4.50
CA SER A 1 8.12 20.42 -4.16
C SER A 1 6.64 20.78 -4.13
N HIS A 2 5.75 19.97 -4.71
CA HIS A 2 4.28 20.21 -4.74
C HIS A 2 3.61 19.08 -3.95
N GLU A 3 3.89 19.01 -2.65
CA GLU A 3 3.18 18.07 -1.78
C GLU A 3 1.67 18.33 -1.92
N VAL A 4 0.92 17.26 -2.19
CA VAL A 4 -0.54 17.31 -2.16
C VAL A 4 -0.95 17.03 -0.73
N ASN A 5 -1.42 18.07 -0.06
CA ASN A 5 -1.88 17.98 1.32
C ASN A 5 -3.38 17.67 1.39
N ILE A 6 -3.74 16.68 2.22
CA ILE A 6 -5.11 16.34 2.58
C ILE A 6 -5.45 17.07 3.87
N ASP A 7 -6.40 18.00 3.81
CA ASP A 7 -6.74 18.83 4.96
C ASP A 7 -7.56 18.09 6.04
N GLU A 8 -7.74 18.75 7.19
CA GLU A 8 -8.49 18.19 8.32
C GLU A 8 -9.94 17.85 7.95
N ARG A 9 -10.58 18.63 7.07
CA ARG A 9 -11.95 18.39 6.64
C ARG A 9 -12.05 17.11 5.82
N GLN A 10 -11.11 16.89 4.89
CA GLN A 10 -11.00 15.66 4.12
C GLN A 10 -10.69 14.47 5.01
N MET A 11 -9.78 14.62 5.98
CA MET A 11 -9.48 13.57 6.96
C MET A 11 -10.70 13.19 7.81
N LYS A 12 -11.43 14.17 8.32
CA LYS A 12 -12.65 13.94 9.12
C LYS A 12 -13.75 13.27 8.29
N TRP A 13 -13.89 13.66 7.03
CA TRP A 13 -14.81 13.00 6.10
C TRP A 13 -14.42 11.53 5.91
N PHE A 14 -13.15 11.25 5.61
CA PHE A 14 -12.68 9.88 5.39
C PHE A 14 -12.88 9.00 6.63
N GLU A 15 -12.49 9.48 7.82
CA GLU A 15 -12.73 8.77 9.08
C GLU A 15 -14.23 8.49 9.32
N THR A 16 -15.09 9.45 8.99
CA THR A 16 -16.54 9.27 9.10
C THR A 16 -17.06 8.19 8.15
N VAL A 17 -16.57 8.17 6.90
CA VAL A 17 -16.89 7.10 5.93
C VAL A 17 -16.50 5.74 6.51
N LEU A 18 -15.28 5.59 7.02
CA LEU A 18 -14.82 4.31 7.58
C LEU A 18 -15.65 3.84 8.78
N ARG A 19 -16.04 4.75 9.68
CA ARG A 19 -16.91 4.41 10.82
C ARG A 19 -18.32 4.01 10.42
N MET A 20 -18.88 4.63 9.38
CA MET A 20 -20.24 4.34 8.91
C MET A 20 -20.33 3.03 8.11
N HIS A 21 -19.20 2.56 7.58
CA HIS A 21 -19.10 1.38 6.71
C HIS A 21 -18.11 0.36 7.30
N PRO A 22 -18.37 -0.18 8.51
CA PRO A 22 -17.45 -1.08 9.19
C PRO A 22 -17.43 -2.48 8.56
N ALA A 23 -16.33 -3.20 8.76
CA ALA A 23 -16.10 -4.53 8.19
C ALA A 23 -17.16 -5.56 8.60
N HIS A 24 -17.54 -5.60 9.88
CA HIS A 24 -18.57 -6.51 10.42
C HIS A 24 -19.98 -6.33 9.82
N LYS A 25 -20.17 -5.33 8.97
CA LYS A 25 -21.40 -5.13 8.16
C LYS A 25 -21.19 -5.53 6.69
N GLY A 26 -20.11 -6.25 6.38
CA GLY A 26 -19.73 -6.71 5.05
C GLY A 26 -19.08 -5.64 4.15
N TRP A 27 -18.69 -4.47 4.67
CA TRP A 27 -18.13 -3.40 3.83
C TRP A 27 -16.67 -3.66 3.46
N LYS A 28 -16.36 -3.44 2.17
CA LYS A 28 -15.03 -3.57 1.59
C LYS A 28 -14.71 -2.29 0.83
N ILE A 29 -13.75 -1.53 1.34
CA ILE A 29 -13.38 -0.20 0.86
C ILE A 29 -12.02 -0.28 0.18
N PHE A 30 -11.99 0.25 -1.04
CA PHE A 30 -10.78 0.48 -1.81
C PHE A 30 -10.47 1.97 -1.83
N VAL A 31 -9.23 2.33 -1.51
CA VAL A 31 -8.80 3.73 -1.42
C VAL A 31 -7.82 4.02 -2.54
N THR A 32 -7.91 5.21 -3.13
CA THR A 32 -6.98 5.67 -4.16
C THR A 32 -6.45 7.04 -3.81
N THR A 33 -5.14 7.22 -3.85
CA THR A 33 -4.49 8.53 -3.60
C THR A 33 -3.37 8.79 -4.59
N HIS A 34 -2.92 10.05 -4.68
CA HIS A 34 -1.75 10.36 -5.48
C HIS A 34 -0.49 9.73 -4.87
N ALA A 35 -0.07 10.17 -3.69
CA ALA A 35 1.04 9.58 -2.93
C ALA A 35 0.56 8.47 -1.98
N PRO A 36 1.41 7.51 -1.62
CA PRO A 36 1.06 6.46 -0.66
C PRO A 36 1.06 6.94 0.79
N PRO A 37 0.32 6.26 1.69
CA PRO A 37 0.49 6.43 3.12
C PRO A 37 1.91 6.11 3.57
N LEU A 38 2.42 6.88 4.53
CA LEU A 38 3.63 6.51 5.27
C LEU A 38 3.39 5.18 5.98
N GLY A 39 4.37 4.26 5.94
CA GLY A 39 4.24 2.92 6.52
C GLY A 39 3.59 1.86 5.60
N SER A 40 3.16 2.23 4.38
CA SER A 40 2.63 1.29 3.37
C SER A 40 3.65 0.23 2.93
N GLY A 41 4.94 0.53 3.02
CA GLY A 41 6.02 -0.37 2.58
C GLY A 41 6.22 -0.45 1.08
N LEU A 42 5.47 0.34 0.30
CA LEU A 42 5.66 0.42 -1.15
C LEU A 42 7.04 0.99 -1.51
N ARG A 43 7.57 0.59 -2.67
CA ARG A 43 8.82 1.13 -3.21
C ARG A 43 8.79 2.65 -3.26
N THR A 44 9.83 3.30 -2.75
CA THR A 44 9.97 4.76 -2.81
C THR A 44 11.26 5.18 -3.51
N LEU A 45 11.26 6.39 -4.09
CA LEU A 45 12.47 7.00 -4.66
C LEU A 45 13.12 7.92 -3.63
N GLN A 46 14.12 7.42 -2.91
CA GLN A 46 14.81 8.16 -1.85
C GLN A 46 15.30 9.55 -2.31
N GLU A 47 16.07 9.58 -3.40
CA GLU A 47 16.75 10.80 -3.87
C GLU A 47 15.79 11.91 -4.32
N ASN A 48 14.57 11.56 -4.71
CA ASN A 48 13.60 12.51 -5.23
C ASN A 48 12.54 12.89 -4.21
N HIS A 49 11.93 11.92 -3.54
CA HIS A 49 10.69 12.16 -2.82
C HIS A 49 10.88 12.20 -1.30
N VAL A 50 11.88 11.49 -0.79
CA VAL A 50 12.20 11.51 0.64
C VAL A 50 12.86 12.84 1.00
N VAL A 51 13.87 13.26 0.22
CA VAL A 51 14.57 14.55 0.42
C VAL A 51 13.62 15.75 0.31
N ASN A 52 12.63 15.69 -0.59
CA ASN A 52 11.71 16.79 -0.87
C ASN A 52 10.44 16.82 -0.01
N GLY A 53 10.32 15.94 1.00
CA GLY A 53 9.17 15.94 1.90
C GLY A 53 7.83 15.65 1.22
N CYS A 54 7.83 14.91 0.10
CA CYS A 54 6.59 14.67 -0.67
C CYS A 54 6.33 13.21 -1.03
N CYS A 55 7.17 12.29 -0.54
CA CYS A 55 7.03 10.85 -0.75
C CYS A 55 5.72 10.24 -0.29
N TRP A 56 5.14 10.77 0.77
CA TRP A 56 3.95 10.21 1.41
C TRP A 56 2.86 11.27 1.54
N LEU A 57 1.64 10.81 1.81
CA LEU A 57 0.54 11.71 2.16
C LEU A 57 0.89 12.51 3.41
N ASN A 58 0.72 13.83 3.30
CA ASN A 58 1.00 14.80 4.36
C ASN A 58 2.37 14.60 5.02
N HIS A 59 3.37 14.15 4.25
CA HIS A 59 4.71 13.84 4.71
C HIS A 59 5.33 14.98 5.54
N SER A 60 5.12 16.24 5.17
CA SER A 60 5.72 17.36 5.92
C SER A 60 5.11 17.59 7.31
N ASP A 61 3.99 16.92 7.64
CA ASP A 61 3.34 16.95 8.94
C ASP A 61 3.42 15.56 9.60
N GLU A 62 4.29 15.43 10.61
CA GLU A 62 4.54 14.15 11.28
C GLU A 62 3.25 13.55 11.90
N ALA A 63 2.39 14.39 12.46
CA ALA A 63 1.15 13.92 13.08
C ALA A 63 0.14 13.46 12.02
N GLN A 64 -0.02 14.22 10.94
CA GLN A 64 -0.97 13.86 9.88
C GLN A 64 -0.48 12.70 9.00
N SER A 65 0.82 12.59 8.72
CA SER A 65 1.38 11.51 7.89
C SER A 65 1.16 10.11 8.49
N LYS A 66 1.20 9.98 9.82
CA LYS A 66 0.94 8.70 10.51
C LYS A 66 -0.56 8.36 10.58
N ARG A 67 -1.44 9.36 10.53
CA ARG A 67 -2.89 9.17 10.70
C ARG A 67 -3.50 8.20 9.69
N PHE A 68 -2.97 8.14 8.47
CA PHE A 68 -3.49 7.25 7.43
C PHE A 68 -3.26 5.77 7.78
N ILE A 69 -2.05 5.41 8.23
CA ILE A 69 -1.75 4.02 8.60
C ILE A 69 -2.51 3.61 9.86
N GLU A 70 -2.70 4.53 10.80
CA GLU A 70 -3.53 4.32 12.00
C GLU A 70 -5.00 4.05 11.66
N LEU A 71 -5.58 4.80 10.70
CA LEU A 71 -6.94 4.56 10.24
C LEU A 71 -7.07 3.18 9.58
N VAL A 72 -6.08 2.78 8.77
CA VAL A 72 -6.05 1.45 8.15
C VAL A 72 -6.00 0.34 9.19
N ARG A 73 -5.15 0.47 10.22
CA ARG A 73 -5.07 -0.48 11.33
C ARG A 73 -6.39 -0.60 12.09
N LYS A 74 -7.04 0.53 12.36
CA LYS A 74 -8.29 0.60 13.12
C LYS A 74 -9.50 0.09 12.33
N HIS A 75 -9.51 0.31 11.02
CA HIS A 75 -10.68 0.06 10.17
C HIS A 75 -10.40 -1.06 9.17
N ARG A 76 -10.66 -2.31 9.60
CA ARG A 76 -10.48 -3.51 8.77
C ARG A 76 -11.33 -3.54 7.48
N CYS A 77 -12.27 -2.60 7.30
CA CYS A 77 -13.02 -2.48 6.05
C CYS A 77 -12.16 -1.96 4.90
N VAL A 78 -11.00 -1.37 5.15
CA VAL A 78 -10.05 -0.96 4.10
C VAL A 78 -9.27 -2.20 3.63
N LYS A 79 -9.56 -2.66 2.42
CA LYS A 79 -9.01 -3.90 1.87
C LYS A 79 -7.82 -3.68 0.93
N ALA A 80 -7.81 -2.58 0.18
CA ALA A 80 -6.63 -2.19 -0.57
C ALA A 80 -6.52 -0.66 -0.76
N TRP A 81 -5.28 -0.19 -0.90
CA TRP A 81 -4.95 1.21 -1.10
C TRP A 81 -4.01 1.37 -2.29
N PHE A 82 -4.48 2.04 -3.34
CA PHE A 82 -3.75 2.25 -4.57
C PHE A 82 -3.13 3.65 -4.60
N SER A 83 -1.86 3.73 -4.95
CA SER A 83 -1.11 4.99 -4.97
C SER A 83 -0.20 5.07 -6.17
N GLY A 84 -0.14 6.25 -6.79
CA GLY A 84 0.74 6.53 -7.91
C GLY A 84 2.03 7.20 -7.44
N HIS A 85 2.23 8.44 -7.88
CA HIS A 85 3.31 9.36 -7.49
C HIS A 85 4.72 8.99 -7.98
N PHE A 86 5.16 7.74 -7.83
CA PHE A 86 6.54 7.36 -8.15
C PHE A 86 6.80 7.08 -9.63
N HIS A 87 5.77 6.93 -10.45
CA HIS A 87 5.90 6.67 -11.90
C HIS A 87 6.88 5.53 -12.21
N LEU A 88 6.83 4.48 -11.40
CA LEU A 88 7.61 3.27 -11.57
C LEU A 88 6.71 2.17 -12.13
N GLY A 89 7.29 1.16 -12.77
CA GLY A 89 6.60 -0.06 -13.13
C GLY A 89 6.13 -0.87 -11.92
N GLN A 90 5.53 -2.01 -12.22
CA GLN A 90 4.77 -2.89 -11.34
C GLN A 90 5.42 -4.27 -11.22
N ASP A 91 6.59 -4.45 -11.81
CA ASP A 91 7.36 -5.70 -11.79
C ASP A 91 8.18 -5.85 -10.49
N TYR A 92 8.28 -4.78 -9.70
CA TYR A 92 8.97 -4.79 -8.42
C TYR A 92 8.13 -5.50 -7.36
N GLN A 93 8.75 -6.32 -6.53
CA GLN A 93 8.08 -7.05 -5.44
C GLN A 93 7.32 -6.11 -4.49
N ASP A 94 7.92 -4.97 -4.14
CA ASP A 94 7.39 -3.90 -3.31
C ASP A 94 6.51 -2.90 -4.09
N SER A 95 6.08 -3.25 -5.30
CA SER A 95 4.98 -2.57 -5.99
C SER A 95 3.60 -3.00 -5.48
N ILE A 96 3.55 -4.07 -4.69
CA ILE A 96 2.42 -4.50 -3.87
C ILE A 96 3.00 -4.87 -2.52
N THR A 97 2.35 -4.52 -1.42
CA THR A 97 2.72 -5.02 -0.09
C THR A 97 1.51 -5.54 0.63
N PHE A 98 1.67 -6.67 1.30
CA PHE A 98 0.62 -7.30 2.07
C PHE A 98 0.65 -6.87 3.54
N PRO A 99 -0.48 -7.01 4.24
CA PRO A 99 -0.57 -6.70 5.65
C PRO A 99 0.33 -7.58 6.53
N ASN A 100 0.47 -8.86 6.18
CA ASN A 100 1.29 -9.84 6.89
C ASN A 100 2.50 -10.22 6.03
N ASN A 101 3.70 -10.19 6.61
CA ASN A 101 4.90 -10.74 5.98
C ASN A 101 5.28 -12.05 6.70
N GLU A 102 5.57 -13.12 5.95
CA GLU A 102 6.11 -14.36 6.52
C GLU A 102 7.58 -14.20 6.99
N ASP A 103 8.30 -13.20 6.46
CA ASP A 103 9.77 -13.07 6.59
C ASP A 103 10.27 -11.98 7.56
N GLY A 104 9.44 -11.47 8.48
CA GLY A 104 9.88 -10.44 9.44
C GLY A 104 8.86 -10.11 10.54
N PRO A 105 9.20 -9.24 11.51
CA PRO A 105 8.22 -8.74 12.46
C PRO A 105 7.05 -8.13 11.67
N ASP A 106 5.84 -8.63 11.95
CA ASP A 106 4.60 -8.24 11.30
C ASP A 106 4.54 -6.70 11.18
N PRO A 107 4.52 -6.13 9.95
CA PRO A 107 4.61 -4.69 9.76
C PRO A 107 3.38 -3.93 10.28
N ASN A 108 2.42 -4.62 10.91
CA ASN A 108 1.24 -4.05 11.57
C ASN A 108 0.53 -3.11 10.59
N ARG A 109 0.08 -3.65 9.46
CA ARG A 109 -0.56 -2.90 8.37
C ARG A 109 -2.07 -3.15 8.27
N GLY A 110 -2.66 -3.73 9.33
CA GLY A 110 -4.08 -4.04 9.41
C GLY A 110 -4.48 -5.10 8.39
N SER A 111 -5.57 -4.87 7.65
CA SER A 111 -6.12 -5.74 6.60
C SER A 111 -5.78 -5.29 5.17
N CYS A 112 -4.99 -4.22 5.02
CA CYS A 112 -4.90 -3.48 3.77
C CYS A 112 -3.70 -3.91 2.93
N VAL A 113 -3.98 -4.26 1.68
CA VAL A 113 -2.94 -4.43 0.65
C VAL A 113 -2.62 -3.07 0.02
N PHE A 114 -1.37 -2.62 0.10
CA PHE A 114 -0.96 -1.39 -0.57
C PHE A 114 -0.43 -1.70 -1.97
N VAL A 115 -0.79 -0.87 -2.94
CA VAL A 115 -0.55 -1.15 -4.36
C VAL A 115 -0.04 0.10 -5.07
N GLN A 116 1.13 -0.02 -5.71
CA GLN A 116 1.66 1.00 -6.60
C GLN A 116 0.95 0.94 -7.97
N THR A 117 0.55 2.10 -8.46
CA THR A 117 0.10 2.32 -9.83
C THR A 117 1.20 2.98 -10.65
N SER A 118 1.34 2.57 -11.91
CA SER A 118 2.28 3.16 -12.86
C SER A 118 1.59 4.24 -13.71
N VAL A 119 2.27 4.70 -14.76
CA VAL A 119 1.78 5.72 -15.68
C VAL A 119 1.64 5.15 -17.09
N MET A 120 0.54 5.51 -17.75
CA MET A 120 0.23 5.01 -19.11
C MET A 120 0.87 5.86 -20.21
N ARG A 121 1.23 7.12 -19.90
CA ARG A 121 1.75 8.08 -20.88
C ARG A 121 3.22 7.79 -21.19
N GLN A 122 3.57 7.81 -22.47
CA GLN A 122 4.96 7.66 -22.89
C GLN A 122 5.83 8.81 -22.38
N GLY A 123 7.05 8.48 -21.94
CA GLY A 123 8.03 9.45 -21.45
C GLY A 123 7.78 9.97 -20.03
N THR A 124 6.74 9.50 -19.34
CA THR A 124 6.49 9.90 -17.93
C THR A 124 6.92 8.85 -16.92
N SER A 125 7.09 7.59 -17.35
CA SER A 125 7.62 6.52 -16.51
C SER A 125 9.11 6.70 -16.31
N ARG A 126 9.59 6.49 -15.08
CA ARG A 126 11.00 6.65 -14.72
C ARG A 126 11.84 5.42 -15.06
N ASP A 127 11.21 4.26 -15.17
CA ASP A 127 11.87 3.00 -15.55
C ASP A 127 11.48 2.52 -16.94
N GLY A 128 10.83 3.40 -17.73
CA GLY A 128 10.43 3.13 -19.11
C GLY A 128 9.20 2.24 -19.27
N ARG A 129 8.69 1.61 -18.20
CA ARG A 129 7.51 0.73 -18.29
C ARG A 129 6.22 1.52 -18.31
N ARG A 130 5.32 1.16 -19.22
CA ARG A 130 3.97 1.75 -19.32
C ARG A 130 2.94 0.73 -18.88
N GLN A 131 2.54 0.86 -17.62
CA GLN A 131 1.67 -0.12 -16.95
C GLN A 131 0.49 0.55 -16.26
N SER A 132 -0.54 -0.22 -15.95
CA SER A 132 -1.64 0.19 -15.08
C SER A 132 -2.19 -0.99 -14.28
N ARG A 133 -2.87 -0.69 -13.17
CA ARG A 133 -3.56 -1.72 -12.38
C ARG A 133 -4.97 -1.95 -12.90
N LEU A 134 -5.35 -3.21 -13.01
CA LEU A 134 -6.73 -3.66 -13.19
C LEU A 134 -7.14 -4.45 -11.94
N LEU A 135 -8.23 -4.04 -11.31
CA LEU A 135 -8.83 -4.72 -10.16
C LEU A 135 -9.98 -5.62 -10.64
N ARG A 136 -9.93 -6.91 -10.31
CA ARG A 136 -11.00 -7.88 -10.65
C ARG A 136 -11.59 -8.49 -9.38
N GLY A 137 -12.79 -8.04 -9.00
CA GLY A 137 -13.51 -8.62 -7.86
C GLY A 137 -14.17 -9.95 -8.22
N HIS A 138 -14.24 -10.86 -7.25
CA HIS A 138 -14.96 -12.13 -7.34
C HIS A 138 -15.60 -12.48 -5.98
N SER A 139 -16.36 -13.59 -5.92
CA SER A 139 -17.15 -13.95 -4.72
C SER A 139 -16.30 -14.11 -3.45
N ASN A 140 -15.04 -14.51 -3.63
CA ASN A 140 -14.15 -14.86 -2.52
C ASN A 140 -13.09 -13.79 -2.24
N GLY A 141 -13.05 -12.68 -2.99
CA GLY A 141 -11.84 -11.87 -3.04
C GLY A 141 -11.74 -10.89 -4.19
N PHE A 142 -10.49 -10.54 -4.50
CA PHE A 142 -10.15 -9.77 -5.70
C PHE A 142 -8.74 -10.10 -6.18
N ASP A 143 -8.54 -9.94 -7.48
CA ASP A 143 -7.22 -9.99 -8.12
C ASP A 143 -6.73 -8.58 -8.47
N ILE A 144 -5.46 -8.32 -8.18
CA ILE A 144 -4.72 -7.16 -8.64
C ILE A 144 -3.89 -7.59 -9.85
N CYS A 145 -4.17 -6.95 -10.98
CA CYS A 145 -3.56 -7.27 -12.26
C CYS A 145 -2.76 -6.10 -12.80
N THR A 146 -1.74 -6.40 -13.61
CA THR A 146 -1.00 -5.42 -14.39
C THR A 146 -1.41 -5.51 -15.85
N VAL A 147 -1.70 -4.35 -16.45
CA VAL A 147 -1.91 -4.19 -17.89
C VAL A 147 -0.66 -3.59 -18.50
N GLU A 148 -0.05 -4.32 -19.45
CA GLU A 148 1.17 -3.91 -20.16
C GLU A 148 0.82 -3.16 -21.44
N HIS A 149 0.88 -1.82 -21.40
CA HIS A 149 0.43 -1.01 -22.54
C HIS A 149 1.35 -1.11 -23.77
N ASP A 150 2.65 -1.36 -23.57
CA ASP A 150 3.59 -1.54 -24.67
C ASP A 150 3.52 -2.95 -25.29
N ASN A 151 2.92 -3.92 -24.57
CA ASN A 151 2.68 -5.28 -25.05
C ASN A 151 1.20 -5.49 -25.39
N GLY A 152 0.62 -4.57 -26.15
CA GLY A 152 -0.75 -4.68 -26.67
C GLY A 152 -1.85 -4.70 -25.60
N GLY A 153 -1.57 -4.27 -24.37
CA GLY A 153 -2.52 -4.34 -23.25
C GLY A 153 -2.62 -5.73 -22.62
N ASN A 154 -1.58 -6.57 -22.75
CA ASN A 154 -1.56 -7.88 -22.10
C ASN A 154 -1.79 -7.75 -20.58
N VAL A 155 -2.60 -8.64 -20.02
CA VAL A 155 -2.99 -8.62 -18.61
C VAL A 155 -2.33 -9.78 -17.88
N ARG A 156 -1.60 -9.47 -16.80
CA ARG A 156 -1.06 -10.47 -15.87
C ARG A 156 -1.68 -10.29 -14.48
N VAL A 157 -1.88 -11.37 -13.75
CA VAL A 157 -2.25 -11.31 -12.31
C VAL A 157 -0.97 -11.20 -11.50
N ASP A 158 -0.88 -10.20 -10.63
CA ASP A 158 0.29 -10.00 -9.76
C ASP A 158 0.01 -10.41 -8.32
N ALA A 159 -1.24 -10.26 -7.86
CA ALA A 159 -1.68 -10.68 -6.54
C ALA A 159 -3.13 -11.13 -6.57
N SER A 160 -3.42 -12.17 -5.78
CA SER A 160 -4.79 -12.58 -5.46
C SER A 160 -5.01 -12.43 -3.97
N VAL A 161 -6.12 -11.79 -3.60
CA VAL A 161 -6.52 -11.57 -2.21
C VAL A 161 -7.83 -12.28 -1.97
N THR A 162 -7.85 -13.15 -0.97
CA THR A 162 -9.05 -13.88 -0.55
C THR A 162 -9.46 -13.48 0.86
N TYR A 163 -10.77 -13.47 1.11
CA TYR A 163 -11.34 -13.20 2.41
C TYR A 163 -11.72 -14.54 3.06
N SER A 164 -11.16 -14.88 4.23
CA SER A 164 -11.68 -15.99 5.05
C SER A 164 -12.94 -15.56 5.79
N ASP A 165 -12.99 -14.29 6.24
CA ASP A 165 -14.16 -13.64 6.82
C ASP A 165 -14.13 -12.11 6.58
N ASP A 166 -14.88 -11.33 7.38
CA ASP A 166 -14.90 -9.87 7.29
C ASP A 166 -13.62 -9.19 7.83
N GLU A 167 -12.81 -9.94 8.59
CA GLU A 167 -11.65 -9.46 9.31
C GLU A 167 -10.32 -9.96 8.73
N GLU A 168 -10.29 -11.16 8.17
CA GLU A 168 -9.07 -11.82 7.72
C GLU A 168 -8.94 -11.89 6.19
N GLU A 169 -7.75 -11.52 5.71
CA GLU A 169 -7.33 -11.65 4.33
C GLU A 169 -6.11 -12.56 4.20
N VAL A 170 -6.13 -13.40 3.17
CA VAL A 170 -4.96 -14.11 2.69
C VAL A 170 -4.60 -13.57 1.32
N GLY A 171 -3.45 -12.92 1.24
CA GLY A 171 -2.87 -12.40 0.01
C GLY A 171 -1.71 -13.26 -0.48
N VAL A 172 -1.70 -13.58 -1.77
CA VAL A 172 -0.64 -14.38 -2.40
C VAL A 172 -0.06 -13.61 -3.59
N TYR A 173 1.26 -13.42 -3.60
CA TYR A 173 1.98 -12.95 -4.79
C TYR A 173 1.92 -14.02 -5.87
N GLN A 174 1.51 -13.63 -7.07
CA GLN A 174 1.47 -14.49 -8.26
C GLN A 174 2.62 -14.21 -9.23
N HIS A 175 3.41 -13.15 -8.98
CA HIS A 175 4.56 -12.76 -9.79
C HIS A 175 5.84 -12.64 -8.95
N GLY A 176 6.96 -13.12 -9.50
CA GLY A 176 8.27 -13.03 -8.87
C GLY A 176 8.92 -11.66 -9.08
N ASP A 177 9.86 -11.29 -8.21
CA ASP A 177 10.61 -10.04 -8.37
C ASP A 177 11.52 -10.08 -9.59
N ILE A 178 11.66 -8.94 -10.27
CA ILE A 178 12.81 -8.69 -11.14
C ILE A 178 14.05 -8.39 -10.28
N HIS A 179 14.47 -9.32 -9.44
CA HIS A 179 15.70 -9.20 -8.69
C HIS A 179 16.89 -9.02 -9.66
N GLY A 180 17.50 -7.82 -9.64
CA GLY A 180 18.89 -7.63 -10.07
C GLY A 180 19.18 -7.38 -11.55
N ALA A 181 18.19 -7.10 -12.41
CA ALA A 181 18.50 -6.79 -13.82
C ALA A 181 19.10 -5.39 -14.04
N ASP A 182 18.88 -4.46 -13.11
CA ASP A 182 19.42 -3.11 -13.24
C ASP A 182 19.99 -2.61 -11.90
N LYS A 183 21.31 -2.77 -11.74
CA LYS A 183 22.07 -2.29 -10.57
C LYS A 183 22.09 -0.75 -10.47
N THR A 184 21.53 -0.03 -11.46
CA THR A 184 21.34 1.43 -11.40
C THR A 184 20.03 1.83 -10.71
N LEU A 185 19.11 0.89 -10.47
CA LEU A 185 17.88 1.15 -9.74
C LEU A 185 18.16 1.19 -8.24
N PHE A 186 18.10 2.42 -7.73
CA PHE A 186 18.44 2.94 -6.41
C PHE A 186 18.00 2.08 -5.21
N LYS A 187 18.74 2.26 -4.10
CA LYS A 187 18.47 1.61 -2.82
C LYS A 187 17.06 1.96 -2.33
N VAL A 188 16.23 0.95 -2.16
CA VAL A 188 14.86 1.09 -1.64
C VAL A 188 14.93 1.35 -0.15
N TYR A 189 14.15 2.31 0.33
CA TYR A 189 13.87 2.45 1.75
C TYR A 189 12.58 1.70 2.08
N THR A 190 12.72 0.59 2.79
CA THR A 190 11.61 -0.04 3.50
C THR A 190 11.85 0.23 4.97
N PRO A 191 11.00 1.02 5.65
CA PRO A 191 11.15 1.27 7.07
C PRO A 191 11.22 -0.06 7.84
N GLN A 192 12.17 -0.17 8.78
CA GLN A 192 12.38 -1.32 9.66
C GLN A 192 12.16 -0.93 11.12
N ALA A 193 11.83 -1.89 11.99
CA ALA A 193 11.66 -1.66 13.41
C ALA A 193 12.84 -0.85 13.99
N GLY A 194 12.54 0.29 14.61
CA GLY A 194 13.54 1.25 15.11
C GLY A 194 13.82 2.45 14.19
N ASP A 195 13.35 2.46 12.94
CA ASP A 195 13.44 3.65 12.09
C ASP A 195 12.38 4.70 12.48
N GLN A 196 12.72 5.99 12.37
CA GLN A 196 11.77 7.11 12.60
C GLN A 196 10.51 7.02 11.72
N HIS A 197 10.65 6.44 10.54
CA HIS A 197 9.58 6.27 9.55
C HIS A 197 8.99 4.86 9.55
N HIS A 198 9.44 3.99 10.45
CA HIS A 198 8.75 2.76 10.77
C HIS A 198 7.54 3.09 11.62
N ALA A 199 6.47 2.35 11.42
CA ALA A 199 5.27 2.58 12.19
C ALA A 199 5.55 2.22 13.67
N PRO A 200 5.03 2.99 14.64
CA PRO A 200 5.38 2.80 16.05
C PRO A 200 4.99 1.41 16.55
N ASP A 201 5.94 0.74 17.21
CA ASP A 201 5.80 -0.59 17.82
C ASP A 201 5.12 -0.53 19.20
N GLU A 202 4.93 0.67 19.75
CA GLU A 202 4.55 0.92 21.16
C GLU A 202 3.18 0.35 21.55
N TYR A 203 2.28 0.10 20.58
CA TYR A 203 0.95 -0.48 20.80
C TYR A 203 0.79 -1.91 20.26
N PHE A 204 1.88 -2.55 19.83
CA PHE A 204 1.85 -3.86 19.19
C PHE A 204 1.91 -5.01 20.20
N VAL A 205 0.94 -5.92 20.14
CA VAL A 205 1.06 -7.29 20.65
C VAL A 205 1.20 -8.21 19.44
N PRO A 206 2.24 -9.06 19.37
CA PRO A 206 2.38 -10.05 18.31
C PRO A 206 1.10 -10.83 18.10
N ALA A 207 0.73 -11.06 16.84
CA ALA A 207 -0.42 -11.89 16.49
C ALA A 207 -0.30 -13.25 17.21
N ASN A 208 -1.38 -13.68 17.87
CA ASN A 208 -1.38 -15.01 18.46
C ASN A 208 -1.33 -16.09 17.36
N ALA A 209 -1.24 -17.37 17.73
CA ALA A 209 -1.17 -18.47 16.76
C ALA A 209 -2.38 -18.58 15.79
N LYS A 210 -3.38 -17.71 15.93
CA LYS A 210 -4.57 -17.58 15.08
C LYS A 210 -4.58 -16.29 14.25
N GLY A 211 -3.54 -15.46 14.28
CA GLY A 211 -3.51 -14.20 13.51
C GLY A 211 -4.23 -13.02 14.16
N GLU A 212 -4.68 -13.14 15.41
CA GLU A 212 -5.40 -12.07 16.11
C GLU A 212 -4.41 -11.04 16.68
N ILE A 213 -4.49 -9.79 16.23
CA ILE A 213 -3.69 -8.66 16.73
C ILE A 213 -4.49 -7.98 17.86
N GLN A 214 -3.90 -7.89 19.05
CA GLN A 214 -4.49 -7.15 20.18
C GLN A 214 -3.80 -5.79 20.34
N MET A 215 -4.60 -4.73 20.55
CA MET A 215 -4.10 -3.42 20.96
C MET A 215 -3.85 -3.46 22.47
N LYS A 216 -2.68 -2.98 22.93
CA LYS A 216 -2.50 -2.65 24.35
C LYS A 216 -3.39 -1.44 24.67
N GLU A 217 -4.25 -1.58 25.69
CA GLU A 217 -4.98 -0.45 26.30
C GLU A 217 -4.03 0.61 26.87
#